data_AF-A0A8T3MXU6-F1
#
_entry.id   AF-A0A8T3MXU6-F1
#
_cell.length_a   1.000
_cell.length_b   1.000
_cell.length_c   1.000
_cell.angle_alpha   90.00
_cell.angle_beta   90.00
_cell.angle_gamma   90.00
#
_symmetry.space_group_name_H-M   'P 1'
#
loop_
_entity.id
_entity.type
_entity.pdbx_description
1 polymer ?
#
loop_
_entity_poly.entity_id
_entity_poly.type
_entity_poly.pdbx_seq_one_letter_code
_entity_poly.pdbx_strand_id
1 'polypeptide(L)'
;MNRIDRVIIAGLVLILALAAMAIGGPALNPKTLQPSPSAGPVAVRPEPYREGIVSRPTNVSPLAARTQADRDLVALVFEGLVSRGSDGRPKPALARSWISADKGAIWTFELNPDARWQDGEPVTADDVVFTVETLQDP
;
A
#
# COMPACT_ATOMS: atom_id res chain seq x y z
N MET A 1 -67.93 6.29 -23.96
CA MET A 1 -67.70 6.90 -22.63
C MET A 1 -68.92 7.74 -22.30
N ASN A 2 -69.76 7.26 -21.39
CA ASN A 2 -71.07 7.85 -21.14
C ASN A 2 -70.95 9.12 -20.30
N ARG A 3 -71.97 9.99 -20.34
CA ARG A 3 -72.00 11.22 -19.51
C ARG A 3 -71.76 10.92 -18.01
N ILE A 4 -72.16 9.74 -17.55
CA ILE A 4 -72.02 9.27 -16.17
C ILE A 4 -70.53 8.98 -15.83
N ASP A 5 -69.77 8.36 -16.74
CA ASP A 5 -68.35 8.05 -16.52
C ASP A 5 -67.50 9.32 -16.37
N ARG A 6 -67.85 10.38 -17.10
CA ARG A 6 -67.16 11.69 -17.02
C ARG A 6 -67.40 12.39 -15.68
N VAL A 7 -68.58 12.25 -15.09
CA VAL A 7 -68.90 12.84 -13.79
C VAL A 7 -68.19 12.08 -12.66
N ILE A 8 -68.10 10.75 -12.75
CA ILE A 8 -67.38 9.93 -11.78
C ILE A 8 -65.89 10.25 -11.78
N ILE A 9 -65.27 10.36 -12.96
CA ILE A 9 -63.84 10.70 -13.08
C ILE A 9 -63.57 12.12 -12.57
N ALA A 10 -64.43 13.09 -12.89
CA ALA A 10 -64.28 14.46 -12.39
C ALA A 10 -64.39 14.55 -10.86
N GLY A 11 -65.31 13.79 -10.26
CA GLY A 11 -65.45 13.71 -8.80
C GLY A 11 -64.22 13.09 -8.12
N LEU A 12 -63.65 12.03 -8.72
CA LEU A 12 -62.49 11.32 -8.16
C LEU A 12 -61.21 12.17 -8.23
N VAL A 13 -61.04 12.96 -9.30
CA VAL A 13 -59.92 13.91 -9.44
C VAL A 13 -60.02 15.06 -8.44
N LEU A 14 -61.23 15.56 -8.15
CA LEU A 14 -61.42 16.64 -7.19
C LEU A 14 -61.14 16.20 -5.75
N ILE A 15 -61.50 14.97 -5.39
CA ILE A 15 -61.21 14.38 -4.07
C ILE A 15 -59.70 14.17 -3.88
N LEU A 16 -58.99 13.72 -4.93
CA LEU A 16 -57.53 13.60 -4.91
C LEU A 16 -56.82 14.97 -4.80
N ALA A 17 -57.35 16.01 -5.45
CA ALA A 17 -56.79 17.36 -5.37
C ALA A 17 -56.98 18.01 -4.00
N LEU A 18 -58.10 17.74 -3.32
CA LEU A 18 -58.36 18.23 -1.96
C LEU A 18 -57.52 17.52 -0.89
N ALA A 19 -57.20 16.24 -1.10
CA ALA A 19 -56.31 15.50 -0.20
C ALA A 19 -54.84 16.00 -0.24
N ALA A 20 -54.41 16.60 -1.35
CA ALA A 20 -53.03 17.09 -1.51
C ALA A 20 -52.76 18.46 -0.85
N MET A 21 -53.81 19.19 -0.44
CA MET A 21 -53.69 20.59 0.03
C MET A 21 -53.71 20.73 1.57
N ALA A 22 -53.76 19.63 2.31
CA ALA A 22 -53.87 19.62 3.78
C ALA A 22 -52.59 19.23 4.54
N ILE A 23 -51.44 19.06 3.87
CA ILE A 23 -50.15 18.80 4.54
C ILE A 23 -49.26 20.04 4.42
N GLY A 24 -49.63 21.08 5.19
CA GLY A 24 -48.75 22.20 5.48
C GLY A 24 -47.77 21.84 6.61
N GLY A 25 -46.48 21.74 6.30
CA GLY A 25 -45.40 21.76 7.30
C GLY A 25 -44.93 23.19 7.58
N PRO A 26 -44.36 23.50 8.77
CA PRO A 26 -43.97 24.86 9.12
C PRO A 26 -42.79 25.34 8.28
N ALA A 27 -42.75 26.66 8.06
CA ALA A 27 -41.76 27.38 7.29
C ALA A 27 -40.31 26.95 7.60
N LEU A 28 -39.56 26.60 6.56
CA LEU A 28 -38.11 26.44 6.63
C LEU A 28 -37.49 27.80 6.95
N ASN A 29 -37.11 27.99 8.21
CA ASN A 29 -36.27 29.10 8.62
C ASN A 29 -34.87 28.81 8.05
N PRO A 30 -34.32 29.58 7.08
CA PRO A 30 -32.99 29.33 6.58
C PRO A 30 -32.02 29.80 7.66
N LYS A 31 -31.73 28.94 8.65
CA LYS A 31 -30.45 29.02 9.35
C LYS A 31 -29.42 28.89 8.23
N THR A 32 -28.73 29.99 7.97
CA THR A 32 -27.51 30.04 7.14
C THR A 32 -26.67 28.81 7.47
N LEU A 33 -26.61 27.85 6.54
CA LEU A 33 -25.62 26.79 6.55
C LEU A 33 -24.28 27.49 6.29
N GLN A 34 -23.66 27.98 7.37
CA GLN A 34 -22.27 28.37 7.32
C GLN A 34 -21.50 27.10 6.93
N PRO A 35 -20.76 27.08 5.81
CA PRO A 35 -19.89 25.95 5.52
C PRO A 35 -18.92 25.84 6.69
N SER A 36 -18.93 24.69 7.36
CA SER A 36 -17.86 24.35 8.31
C SER A 36 -16.52 24.60 7.63
N PRO A 37 -15.55 25.24 8.31
CA PRO A 37 -14.24 25.46 7.71
C PRO A 37 -13.72 24.10 7.24
N SER A 38 -13.41 24.00 5.95
CA SER A 38 -12.76 22.82 5.38
C SER A 38 -11.58 22.50 6.27
N ALA A 39 -11.62 21.33 6.92
CA ALA A 39 -10.43 20.82 7.60
C ALA A 39 -9.31 20.88 6.56
N GLY A 40 -8.25 21.63 6.87
CA GLY A 40 -7.03 21.60 6.07
C GLY A 40 -6.57 20.15 5.92
N PRO A 41 -5.67 19.86 4.97
CA PRO A 41 -5.18 18.49 4.78
C PRO A 41 -4.75 17.90 6.12
N VAL A 42 -5.49 16.90 6.58
CA VAL A 42 -5.12 16.13 7.77
C VAL A 42 -3.80 15.48 7.40
N ALA A 43 -2.71 15.91 8.04
CA ALA A 43 -1.44 15.25 7.90
C ALA A 43 -1.64 13.79 8.35
N VAL A 44 -1.74 12.87 7.39
CA VAL A 44 -1.76 11.44 7.66
C VAL A 44 -0.38 11.11 8.19
N ARG A 45 -0.26 11.02 9.52
CA ARG A 45 0.95 10.48 10.13
C ARG A 45 1.09 9.05 9.60
N PRO A 46 2.26 8.64 9.10
CA PRO A 46 2.45 7.26 8.68
C PRO A 46 2.12 6.35 9.86
N GLU A 47 1.10 5.51 9.71
CA GLU A 47 0.80 4.49 10.70
C GLU A 47 1.96 3.49 10.72
N PRO A 48 2.45 3.08 11.90
CA PRO A 48 3.52 2.10 11.98
C PRO A 48 3.06 0.78 11.37
N TYR A 49 3.89 0.20 10.50
CA TYR A 49 3.69 -1.17 10.03
C TYR A 49 3.80 -2.13 11.23
N ARG A 50 2.83 -3.03 11.38
CA ARG A 50 2.78 -4.03 12.46
C ARG A 50 2.55 -5.39 11.86
N GLU A 51 3.48 -6.30 12.13
CA GLU A 51 3.42 -7.69 11.71
C GLU A 51 3.58 -8.62 12.91
N GLY A 52 2.79 -9.69 12.93
CA GLY A 52 2.91 -10.75 13.94
C GLY A 52 3.82 -11.86 13.43
N ILE A 53 4.87 -12.16 14.18
CA ILE A 53 5.82 -13.24 13.87
C ILE A 53 5.60 -14.44 14.80
N VAL A 54 5.71 -15.65 14.25
CA VAL A 54 5.43 -16.91 14.97
C VAL A 54 6.54 -17.25 15.98
N SER A 55 7.73 -16.68 15.82
CA SER A 55 8.90 -16.91 16.68
C SER A 55 9.61 -15.61 17.06
N ARG A 56 10.54 -15.68 18.01
CA ARG A 56 11.40 -14.54 18.38
C ARG A 56 12.69 -14.56 17.54
N PRO A 57 13.16 -13.42 17.03
CA PRO A 57 14.49 -13.34 16.43
C PRO A 57 15.56 -13.60 17.50
N THR A 58 16.59 -14.35 17.14
CA THR A 58 17.76 -14.64 17.97
C THR A 58 19.04 -14.13 17.34
N ASN A 59 19.04 -13.87 16.03
CA ASN A 59 20.20 -13.33 15.32
C ASN A 59 19.77 -12.26 14.30
N VAL A 60 20.52 -11.15 14.26
CA VAL A 60 20.29 -10.03 13.36
C VAL A 60 21.29 -9.97 12.21
N SER A 61 22.32 -10.81 12.25
CA SER A 61 23.32 -10.90 11.19
C SER A 61 22.78 -11.73 10.03
N PRO A 62 22.91 -11.27 8.77
CA PRO A 62 22.52 -12.05 7.60
C PRO A 62 23.29 -13.37 7.48
N LEU A 63 24.49 -13.47 8.08
CA LEU A 63 25.34 -14.66 8.00
C LEU A 63 24.90 -15.77 8.98
N ALA A 64 24.17 -15.40 10.03
CA ALA A 64 23.82 -16.31 11.12
C ALA A 64 22.30 -16.44 11.34
N ALA A 65 21.48 -15.82 10.50
CA ALA A 65 20.03 -15.97 10.53
C ALA A 65 19.60 -17.41 10.20
N ARG A 66 18.89 -18.07 11.13
CA ARG A 66 18.48 -19.48 10.97
C ARG A 66 16.97 -19.65 10.95
N THR A 67 16.25 -18.87 11.76
CA THR A 67 14.79 -18.96 11.90
C THR A 67 14.08 -18.05 10.91
N GLN A 68 12.76 -18.24 10.75
CA GLN A 68 11.96 -17.34 9.91
C GLN A 68 12.00 -15.91 10.48
N ALA A 69 11.85 -15.74 11.80
CA ALA A 69 11.91 -14.43 12.44
C ALA A 69 13.28 -13.73 12.25
N ASP A 70 14.39 -14.46 12.24
CA ASP A 70 15.71 -13.87 11.92
C ASP A 70 15.74 -13.36 10.48
N ARG A 71 15.24 -14.17 9.53
CA ARG A 71 15.24 -13.83 8.11
C ARG A 71 14.32 -12.65 7.81
N ASP A 72 13.16 -12.59 8.46
CA ASP A 72 12.23 -11.47 8.35
C ASP A 72 12.92 -10.18 8.84
N LEU A 73 13.59 -10.23 9.98
CA LEU A 73 14.34 -9.08 10.52
C LEU A 73 15.51 -8.68 9.62
N VAL A 74 16.30 -9.65 9.13
CA VAL A 74 17.40 -9.40 8.20
C VAL A 74 16.91 -8.75 6.91
N ALA A 75 15.79 -9.21 6.36
CA ALA A 75 15.23 -8.66 5.12
C ALA A 75 14.73 -7.21 5.24
N LEU A 76 14.51 -6.72 6.47
CA LEU A 76 14.17 -5.32 6.73
C LEU A 76 15.39 -4.41 6.82
N VAL A 77 16.58 -4.96 7.11
CA VAL A 77 17.80 -4.20 7.40
C VAL A 77 18.83 -4.32 6.28
N PHE A 78 18.93 -5.48 5.65
CA PHE A 78 19.93 -5.80 4.64
C PHE A 78 19.29 -6.08 3.29
N GLU A 79 20.00 -5.72 2.22
CA GLU A 79 19.59 -5.97 0.85
C GLU A 79 20.64 -6.83 0.13
N GLY A 80 20.19 -7.87 -0.57
CA GLY A 80 21.06 -8.70 -1.41
C GLY A 80 21.28 -8.09 -2.80
N LEU A 81 22.16 -8.72 -3.59
CA LEU A 81 22.40 -8.31 -4.99
C LEU A 81 21.12 -8.25 -5.83
N VAL A 82 20.22 -9.21 -5.61
CA VAL A 82 18.97 -9.38 -6.36
C VAL A 82 17.84 -9.67 -5.39
N SER A 83 16.65 -9.17 -5.69
CA SER A 83 15.43 -9.42 -4.91
C SER A 83 14.39 -10.18 -5.73
N ARG A 84 13.31 -10.61 -5.09
CA ARG A 84 12.18 -11.28 -5.74
C ARG A 84 11.05 -10.28 -6.00
N GLY A 85 10.60 -10.21 -7.25
CA GLY A 85 9.44 -9.45 -7.66
C GLY A 85 8.13 -10.08 -7.19
N SER A 86 7.05 -9.31 -7.26
CA SER A 86 5.70 -9.79 -6.93
C SER A 86 5.22 -10.91 -7.86
N ASP A 87 5.79 -11.00 -9.06
CA ASP A 87 5.57 -12.09 -10.01
C ASP A 87 6.48 -13.31 -9.76
N GLY A 88 7.25 -13.29 -8.67
CA GLY A 88 8.18 -14.35 -8.29
C GLY A 88 9.51 -14.33 -9.05
N ARG A 89 9.69 -13.44 -10.03
CA ARG A 89 10.91 -13.36 -10.85
C ARG A 89 12.00 -12.54 -10.17
N PRO A 90 13.28 -12.76 -10.51
CA PRO A 90 14.36 -11.90 -10.06
C PRO A 90 14.17 -10.44 -10.49
N LYS A 91 14.44 -9.49 -9.60
CA LYS A 91 14.43 -8.05 -9.88
C LYS A 91 15.65 -7.34 -9.28
N PRO A 92 16.05 -6.17 -9.81
CA PRO A 92 17.10 -5.35 -9.21
C PRO A 92 16.87 -5.04 -7.73
N ALA A 93 17.99 -4.95 -7.01
CA ALA A 93 18.10 -4.61 -5.60
C ALA A 93 19.42 -3.82 -5.43
N LEU A 94 20.40 -4.32 -4.67
CA LEU A 94 21.71 -3.69 -4.59
C LEU A 94 22.41 -3.63 -5.96
N ALA A 95 22.26 -4.67 -6.78
CA ALA A 95 22.68 -4.64 -8.18
C ALA A 95 21.58 -4.06 -9.07
N ARG A 96 21.94 -3.07 -9.90
CA ARG A 96 21.03 -2.44 -10.87
C ARG A 96 20.87 -3.26 -12.14
N SER A 97 21.88 -4.04 -12.49
CA SER A 97 21.89 -4.92 -13.66
C SER A 97 22.84 -6.10 -13.42
N TRP A 98 22.66 -7.17 -14.20
CA TRP A 98 23.58 -8.29 -14.22
C TRP A 98 23.53 -9.00 -15.57
N ILE A 99 24.63 -9.66 -15.90
CA ILE A 99 24.76 -10.50 -17.09
C ILE A 99 25.35 -11.86 -16.72
N SER A 100 25.01 -12.87 -17.50
CA SER A 100 25.56 -14.22 -17.38
C SER A 100 26.36 -14.59 -18.63
N ALA A 101 27.52 -15.20 -18.46
CA ALA A 101 28.35 -15.76 -19.52
C ALA A 101 28.65 -17.25 -19.26
N ASP A 102 29.31 -17.90 -20.21
CA ASP A 102 29.75 -19.30 -20.11
C ASP A 102 28.66 -20.27 -19.66
N LYS A 103 27.50 -20.19 -20.32
CA LYS A 103 26.32 -21.02 -20.02
C LYS A 103 25.85 -20.88 -18.55
N GLY A 104 26.08 -19.71 -17.95
CA GLY A 104 25.67 -19.40 -16.57
C GLY A 104 26.73 -19.71 -15.51
N ALA A 105 27.96 -20.06 -15.90
CA ALA A 105 29.06 -20.27 -14.97
C ALA A 105 29.63 -18.95 -14.43
N ILE A 106 29.54 -17.86 -15.20
CA ILE A 106 30.04 -16.54 -14.81
C ILE A 106 28.87 -15.57 -14.74
N TRP A 107 28.78 -14.86 -13.61
CA TRP A 107 27.82 -13.77 -13.41
C TRP A 107 28.56 -12.48 -13.09
N THR A 108 28.19 -11.40 -13.76
CA THR A 108 28.71 -10.06 -13.49
C THR A 108 27.56 -9.18 -13.04
N PHE A 109 27.70 -8.60 -11.85
CA PHE A 109 26.71 -7.71 -11.24
C PHE A 109 27.24 -6.28 -11.28
N GLU A 110 26.39 -5.35 -11.72
CA GLU A 110 26.68 -3.94 -11.65
C GLU A 110 25.95 -3.33 -10.46
N LEU A 111 26.71 -2.86 -9.47
CA LEU A 111 26.14 -2.28 -8.26
C LEU A 111 25.53 -0.90 -8.52
N ASN A 112 24.54 -0.54 -7.72
CA ASN A 112 24.01 0.82 -7.70
C ASN A 112 25.09 1.79 -7.17
N PRO A 113 25.58 2.78 -7.96
CA PRO A 113 26.63 3.70 -7.53
C PRO A 113 26.20 4.64 -6.39
N ASP A 114 24.89 4.78 -6.18
CA ASP A 114 24.32 5.62 -5.13
C ASP A 114 24.01 4.84 -3.85
N ALA A 115 24.24 3.52 -3.83
CA ALA A 115 24.03 2.70 -2.63
C ALA A 115 24.96 3.16 -1.50
N ARG A 116 24.38 3.38 -0.32
CA ARG A 116 25.08 3.77 0.91
C ARG A 116 24.64 2.90 2.06
N TRP A 117 25.56 2.61 2.96
CA TRP A 117 25.24 2.11 4.30
C TRP A 117 24.55 3.20 5.13
N GLN A 118 23.92 2.81 6.23
CA GLN A 118 23.21 3.73 7.13
C GLN A 118 24.11 4.82 7.77
N ASP A 119 25.42 4.62 7.79
CA ASP A 119 26.43 5.59 8.26
C ASP A 119 26.88 6.57 7.16
N GLY A 120 26.45 6.35 5.91
CA GLY A 120 26.76 7.19 4.76
C GLY A 120 27.93 6.69 3.90
N GLU A 121 28.63 5.62 4.30
CA GLU A 121 29.71 5.04 3.48
C GLU A 121 29.14 4.38 2.21
N PRO A 122 29.84 4.44 1.07
CA PRO A 122 29.42 3.76 -0.15
C PRO A 122 29.46 2.25 -0.01
N VAL A 123 28.44 1.58 -0.55
CA VAL A 123 28.46 0.12 -0.71
C VAL A 123 29.28 -0.21 -1.96
N THR A 124 30.25 -1.10 -1.82
CA THR A 124 31.20 -1.47 -2.87
C THR A 124 31.16 -2.97 -3.19
N ALA A 125 31.85 -3.36 -4.26
CA ALA A 125 32.03 -4.78 -4.58
C ALA A 125 32.83 -5.52 -3.49
N ASP A 126 33.73 -4.83 -2.78
CA ASP A 126 34.55 -5.42 -1.72
C ASP A 126 33.69 -5.86 -0.52
N ASP A 127 32.61 -5.12 -0.20
CA ASP A 127 31.65 -5.53 0.85
C ASP A 127 30.92 -6.84 0.49
N VAL A 128 30.62 -7.01 -0.79
CA VAL A 128 30.00 -8.23 -1.32
C VAL A 128 30.99 -9.38 -1.29
N VAL A 129 32.24 -9.16 -1.71
CA VAL A 129 33.32 -10.15 -1.66
C VAL A 129 33.58 -10.58 -0.22
N PHE A 130 33.75 -9.63 0.70
CA PHE A 130 33.93 -9.89 2.13
C PHE A 130 32.81 -10.79 2.69
N THR A 131 31.56 -10.50 2.33
CA THR A 131 30.40 -11.29 2.76
C THR A 131 30.46 -12.74 2.24
N VAL A 132 30.81 -12.93 0.97
CA VAL A 132 30.92 -14.27 0.35
C VAL A 132 32.09 -15.05 0.94
N GLU A 133 33.24 -14.41 1.11
CA GLU A 133 34.42 -15.03 1.72
C GLU A 133 34.16 -15.43 3.16
N THR A 134 33.48 -14.57 3.95
CA THR A 134 33.09 -14.89 5.33
C THR A 134 32.14 -16.10 5.40
N LEU A 135 31.28 -16.30 4.40
CA LEU A 135 30.40 -17.48 4.33
C LEU A 135 31.17 -18.77 3.96
N GLN A 136 32.34 -18.65 3.33
CA GLN A 136 33.17 -19.76 2.91
C GLN A 136 34.20 -20.16 3.98
N ASP A 137 34.49 -19.29 4.94
CA ASP A 137 35.40 -19.55 6.06
C ASP A 137 34.83 -20.66 6.98
N PRO A 138 35.53 -21.80 7.16
CA PRO A 138 35.02 -23.01 7.81
C PRO A 138 34.80 -22.95 9.33
#